data_AF-W9UYQ4-F1
#
_entry.id   AF-W9UYQ4-F1
#
_cell.length_a   1.000
_cell.length_b   1.000
_cell.length_c   1.000
_cell.angle_alpha   90.00
_cell.angle_beta   90.00
_cell.angle_gamma   90.00
#
_symmetry.space_group_name_H-M   'P 1'
#
loop_
_entity.id
_entity.type
_entity.pdbx_description
1 polymer ?
#
loop_
_entity_poly.entity_id
_entity_poly.type
_entity_poly.pdbx_seq_one_letter_code
_entity_poly.pdbx_strand_id
1 'polypeptide(L)'
;MSLKSSNLLDHDLYSIQHSAENGTGSTAQAGGLLVYYTESSSPPPSKSALSPDNSRDLRAERYMLQAVAREVFVADGNKKKLQYPANRHRTAKCLHVRIAENVGIKRSIEHNKAFYVGLSICGNSWTCPVCAAKVQERRRLEIAQAFAYAYGSDRKMIMVTFTFPHYSFQTLSDLLSRQSEAYKRLRSGKAWEKTKGRIGFGGLIRSLEVTLGDNGWHPHTHEAWLVSKNADVTRLREEVAKRWLNVCKKAGLVPKGKESAFLEHSVKITDNCDTSEYLAKHDSSKHWGADRELAKANSKTSRSIKGFHPFALLADIASEEPARPDAAQRWLEYADAMKGRAQIFWSKGLKDEVGVKEKTDEEIAHEQEDKADSLALLTAHQWRIILRYKARAEILNIAEREGAAGIQRWLADHEESTQGDYSDVAPMSDQRAEFKKAKAIITKRARLKREAEIDQSLNDILDKAKADFALASAFPSYS
;
A
#
# COMPACT_ATOMS: atom_id res chain seq x y z
N MET A 1 63.94 -8.38 -14.25
CA MET A 1 64.67 -7.90 -13.05
C MET A 1 64.26 -6.44 -12.83
N SER A 2 63.08 -6.22 -12.25
CA SER A 2 62.83 -5.90 -10.83
C SER A 2 63.53 -4.61 -10.37
N LEU A 3 62.76 -3.53 -10.31
CA LEU A 3 63.07 -2.32 -9.55
C LEU A 3 61.92 -2.11 -8.56
N LYS A 4 62.27 -2.13 -7.28
CA LYS A 4 61.47 -1.64 -6.16
C LYS A 4 61.59 -0.12 -6.09
N SER A 5 60.51 0.58 -5.81
CA SER A 5 60.55 1.78 -4.96
C SER A 5 59.15 2.12 -4.43
N SER A 6 59.12 2.39 -3.14
CA SER A 6 57.99 2.65 -2.25
C SER A 6 57.83 4.15 -1.95
N ASN A 7 56.58 4.52 -1.62
CA ASN A 7 56.09 5.59 -0.72
C ASN A 7 56.49 7.07 -0.92
N LEU A 8 55.44 7.88 -1.13
CA LEU A 8 55.24 9.32 -0.85
C LEU A 8 53.69 9.50 -0.73
N LEU A 9 53.02 10.31 0.09
CA LEU A 9 53.32 11.41 1.02
C LEU A 9 52.07 11.69 1.90
N ASP A 10 52.30 12.40 3.00
CA ASP A 10 51.40 12.84 4.09
C ASP A 10 50.41 13.98 3.77
N HIS A 11 49.37 14.01 4.62
CA HIS A 11 48.60 15.13 5.21
C HIS A 11 48.45 16.51 4.51
N ASP A 12 47.20 17.01 4.41
CA ASP A 12 46.77 18.14 5.25
C ASP A 12 45.25 18.45 5.20
N LEU A 13 44.75 18.87 6.37
CA LEU A 13 43.38 19.26 6.70
C LEU A 13 43.16 20.76 6.43
N TYR A 14 42.00 21.17 5.89
CA TYR A 14 41.46 22.51 6.14
C TYR A 14 39.93 22.53 6.15
N SER A 15 39.40 23.00 7.27
CA SER A 15 37.99 23.30 7.56
C SER A 15 37.71 24.76 7.24
N ILE A 16 36.57 25.08 6.60
CA ILE A 16 36.08 26.45 6.45
C ILE A 16 34.61 26.50 6.87
N GLN A 17 34.36 27.22 7.96
CA GLN A 17 33.05 27.69 8.42
C GLN A 17 32.65 28.94 7.63
N HIS A 18 31.37 29.06 7.25
CA HIS A 18 30.80 30.33 6.79
C HIS A 18 29.75 30.87 7.76
N SER A 19 30.03 32.08 8.21
CA SER A 19 29.25 32.93 9.11
C SER A 19 28.12 33.65 8.36
N ALA A 20 27.02 33.91 9.06
CA ALA A 20 25.88 34.71 8.61
C ALA A 20 26.09 36.20 8.90
N GLU A 21 25.72 37.07 7.96
CA GLU A 21 25.55 38.50 8.19
C GLU A 21 24.22 39.01 7.60
N ASN A 22 23.51 39.81 8.42
CA ASN A 22 22.28 40.52 8.09
C ASN A 22 22.62 41.89 7.49
N GLY A 23 21.89 42.30 6.44
CA GLY A 23 21.96 43.65 5.88
C GLY A 23 20.59 44.14 5.37
N THR A 24 20.21 45.35 5.78
CA THR A 24 18.92 46.00 5.57
C THR A 24 18.87 46.88 4.31
N GLY A 25 17.74 46.82 3.58
CA GLY A 25 17.06 47.98 2.93
C GLY A 25 17.47 48.44 1.52
N SER A 26 16.58 48.28 0.54
CA SER A 26 16.07 49.37 -0.35
C SER A 26 15.10 48.83 -1.43
N THR A 27 14.14 49.68 -1.78
CA THR A 27 12.93 49.51 -2.61
C THR A 27 13.17 49.50 -4.13
N ALA A 28 12.45 48.64 -4.87
CA ALA A 28 11.92 48.95 -6.21
C ALA A 28 10.80 47.96 -6.62
N GLN A 29 9.65 48.50 -7.04
CA GLN A 29 8.48 47.78 -7.57
C GLN A 29 8.73 47.26 -9.00
N ALA A 30 8.28 46.03 -9.31
CA ALA A 30 7.60 45.68 -10.57
C ALA A 30 7.14 44.21 -10.58
N GLY A 31 5.89 43.97 -11.01
CA GLY A 31 5.46 42.76 -11.71
C GLY A 31 5.12 41.53 -10.86
N GLY A 32 3.83 41.38 -10.49
CA GLY A 32 3.31 40.22 -9.78
C GLY A 32 3.41 38.92 -10.59
N LEU A 33 4.04 37.92 -9.99
CA LEU A 33 3.88 36.50 -10.32
C LEU A 33 3.35 35.80 -9.07
N LEU A 34 2.13 35.26 -9.15
CA LEU A 34 1.53 34.43 -8.10
C LEU A 34 2.28 33.09 -8.04
N VAL A 35 3.31 33.05 -7.19
CA VAL A 35 4.01 31.83 -6.81
C VAL A 35 3.08 31.03 -5.91
N TYR A 36 2.48 29.96 -6.45
CA TYR A 36 1.86 28.94 -5.62
C TYR A 36 2.95 28.20 -4.85
N TYR A 37 2.79 28.13 -3.53
CA TYR A 37 3.63 27.36 -2.61
C TYR A 37 3.86 25.94 -3.15
N THR A 38 5.01 25.71 -3.77
CA THR A 38 5.60 24.38 -3.87
C THR A 38 6.03 23.99 -2.47
N GLU A 39 5.34 23.02 -1.87
CA GLU A 39 5.86 22.34 -0.68
C GLU A 39 7.28 21.87 -1.02
N SER A 40 8.27 22.44 -0.32
CA SER A 40 9.62 21.89 -0.24
C SER A 40 9.50 20.53 0.42
N SER A 41 9.23 19.50 -0.37
CA SER A 41 9.41 18.12 0.03
C SER A 41 10.90 17.91 0.23
N SER A 42 11.32 17.74 1.48
CA SER A 42 12.64 17.18 1.79
C SER A 42 12.85 15.95 0.91
N PRO A 43 14.06 15.74 0.35
CA PRO A 43 14.33 14.60 -0.50
C PRO A 43 13.96 13.30 0.23
N PRO A 44 13.53 12.26 -0.52
CA PRO A 44 13.22 10.98 0.08
C PRO A 44 14.43 10.50 0.87
N PRO A 45 14.26 9.89 2.05
CA PRO A 45 15.38 9.26 2.72
C PRO A 45 15.96 8.18 1.79
N SER A 46 17.17 8.45 1.28
CA SER A 46 17.96 7.53 0.49
C SER A 46 18.36 6.34 1.37
N LYS A 47 17.63 5.22 1.33
CA LYS A 47 17.90 4.02 2.16
C LYS A 47 18.35 4.37 3.61
N SER A 48 17.87 5.45 4.22
CA SER A 48 18.25 5.72 5.59
C SER A 48 17.44 4.75 6.43
N ALA A 49 18.12 3.76 6.99
CA ALA A 49 17.55 2.90 8.00
C ALA A 49 16.91 3.82 9.04
N LEU A 50 15.58 3.71 9.20
CA LEU A 50 14.92 4.29 10.37
C LEU A 50 15.76 3.90 11.59
N SER A 51 16.01 4.86 12.49
CA SER A 51 16.70 4.52 13.73
C SER A 51 16.03 3.30 14.35
N PRO A 52 16.80 2.37 14.97
CA PRO A 52 16.23 1.16 15.55
C PRO A 52 15.03 1.46 16.45
N ASP A 53 15.04 2.59 17.15
CA ASP A 53 13.96 3.03 18.03
C ASP A 53 12.72 3.47 17.24
N ASN A 54 12.87 4.34 16.23
CA ASN A 54 11.76 4.70 15.34
C ASN A 54 11.14 3.45 14.67
N SER A 55 11.95 2.47 14.24
CA SER A 55 11.43 1.23 13.66
C SER A 55 10.59 0.40 14.65
N ARG A 56 10.91 0.45 15.94
CA ARG A 56 10.20 -0.30 16.99
C ARG A 56 8.93 0.41 17.41
N ASP A 57 8.95 1.74 17.50
CA ASP A 57 7.77 2.55 17.80
C ASP A 57 6.70 2.36 16.72
N LEU A 58 7.13 2.42 15.46
CA LEU A 58 6.27 2.14 14.31
C LEU A 58 5.74 0.71 14.29
N ARG A 59 6.47 -0.27 14.83
CA ARG A 59 5.96 -1.64 14.99
C ARG A 59 4.90 -1.67 16.09
N ALA A 60 5.17 -1.08 17.25
CA ALA A 60 4.24 -1.04 18.37
C ALA A 60 2.90 -0.43 17.95
N GLU A 61 2.94 0.71 17.26
CA GLU A 61 1.77 1.37 16.70
C GLU A 61 0.97 0.44 15.78
N ARG A 62 1.61 -0.25 14.82
CA ARG A 62 0.90 -1.20 13.91
C ARG A 62 0.12 -2.28 14.66
N TYR A 63 0.75 -2.85 15.68
CA TYR A 63 0.15 -3.95 16.45
C TYR A 63 -0.96 -3.44 17.36
N MET A 64 -0.82 -2.24 17.92
CA MET A 64 -1.87 -1.53 18.66
C MET A 64 -3.07 -1.25 17.76
N LEU A 65 -2.86 -0.59 16.61
CA LEU A 65 -3.94 -0.29 15.66
C LEU A 65 -4.61 -1.57 15.13
N GLN A 66 -3.83 -2.64 14.88
CA GLN A 66 -4.41 -3.93 14.51
C GLN A 66 -5.26 -4.55 15.63
N ALA A 67 -4.88 -4.39 16.90
CA ALA A 67 -5.67 -4.85 18.04
C ALA A 67 -7.01 -4.10 18.11
N VAL A 68 -6.99 -2.78 17.97
CA VAL A 68 -8.21 -1.95 17.93
C VAL A 68 -9.10 -2.33 16.75
N ALA A 69 -8.52 -2.52 15.56
CA ALA A 69 -9.27 -2.99 14.40
C ALA A 69 -9.96 -4.34 14.67
N ARG A 70 -9.27 -5.28 15.34
CA ARG A 70 -9.86 -6.55 15.77
C ARG A 70 -11.01 -6.33 16.74
N GLU A 71 -10.84 -5.50 17.77
CA GLU A 71 -11.88 -5.21 18.76
C GLU A 71 -13.16 -4.68 18.08
N VAL A 72 -13.04 -3.71 17.16
CA VAL A 72 -14.17 -3.18 16.39
C VAL A 72 -14.85 -4.25 15.53
N PHE A 73 -14.08 -5.08 14.81
CA PHE A 73 -14.65 -6.16 13.99
C PHE A 73 -15.33 -7.25 14.82
N VAL A 74 -14.77 -7.61 15.98
CA VAL A 74 -15.35 -8.59 16.90
C VAL A 74 -16.65 -8.06 17.51
N ALA A 75 -16.67 -6.79 17.94
CA ALA A 75 -17.88 -6.14 18.44
C ALA A 75 -19.00 -6.12 17.40
N ASP A 76 -18.71 -5.77 16.14
CA ASP A 76 -19.70 -5.82 15.06
C ASP A 76 -20.12 -7.27 14.72
N GLY A 77 -19.20 -8.24 14.82
CA GLY A 77 -19.51 -9.65 14.69
C GLY A 77 -20.47 -10.16 15.77
N ASN A 78 -20.27 -9.74 17.02
CA ASN A 78 -21.18 -10.02 18.14
C ASN A 78 -22.56 -9.40 17.92
N LYS A 79 -22.61 -8.13 17.51
CA LYS A 79 -23.86 -7.43 17.18
C LYS A 79 -24.64 -8.15 16.08
N LYS A 80 -23.93 -8.73 15.11
CA LYS A 80 -24.48 -9.55 14.02
C LYS A 80 -24.77 -11.00 14.40
N LYS A 81 -24.54 -11.40 15.66
CA LYS A 81 -24.76 -12.75 16.18
C LYS A 81 -24.04 -13.84 15.36
N LEU A 82 -22.84 -13.55 14.87
CA LEU A 82 -22.02 -14.56 14.20
C LEU A 82 -21.59 -15.63 15.21
N GLN A 83 -21.68 -16.91 14.84
CA GLN A 83 -21.17 -18.02 15.67
C GLN A 83 -19.72 -17.79 16.12
N TYR A 84 -18.90 -17.24 15.20
CA TYR A 84 -17.54 -16.82 15.48
C TYR A 84 -17.42 -15.33 15.14
N PRO A 85 -17.46 -14.43 16.14
CA PRO A 85 -17.47 -12.98 15.93
C PRO A 85 -16.29 -12.47 15.08
N ALA A 86 -15.10 -13.04 15.28
CA ALA A 86 -13.90 -12.72 14.50
C ALA A 86 -14.00 -13.12 13.01
N ASN A 87 -15.03 -13.86 12.58
CA ASN A 87 -15.31 -14.10 11.16
C ASN A 87 -15.85 -12.87 10.44
N ARG A 88 -16.24 -11.81 11.17
CA ARG A 88 -16.71 -10.56 10.57
C ARG A 88 -15.73 -9.98 9.55
N HIS A 89 -14.44 -10.06 9.84
CA HIS A 89 -13.40 -9.58 8.92
C HIS A 89 -12.09 -10.32 9.13
N ARG A 90 -11.40 -10.69 8.04
CA ARG A 90 -10.14 -11.46 8.11
C ARG A 90 -9.03 -10.78 8.91
N THR A 91 -9.00 -9.45 8.95
CA THR A 91 -8.07 -8.66 9.77
C THR A 91 -8.20 -9.02 11.24
N ALA A 92 -9.41 -9.30 11.74
CA ALA A 92 -9.61 -9.69 13.13
C ALA A 92 -8.81 -10.95 13.48
N LYS A 93 -8.56 -11.85 12.53
CA LYS A 93 -7.81 -13.10 12.75
C LYS A 93 -6.30 -12.95 12.53
N CYS A 94 -5.88 -11.93 11.79
CA CYS A 94 -4.50 -11.73 11.38
C CYS A 94 -3.59 -11.60 12.61
N LEU A 95 -2.54 -12.42 12.70
CA LEU A 95 -1.58 -12.45 13.80
C LEU A 95 -2.23 -12.58 15.19
N HIS A 96 -3.39 -13.25 15.25
CA HIS A 96 -4.08 -13.64 16.48
C HIS A 96 -4.39 -15.14 16.46
N VAL A 97 -4.92 -15.64 15.34
CA VAL A 97 -5.31 -17.04 15.18
C VAL A 97 -4.10 -17.87 14.75
N ARG A 98 -3.83 -18.93 15.51
CA ARG A 98 -2.82 -19.95 15.17
C ARG A 98 -3.30 -20.79 14.00
N ILE A 99 -2.40 -21.08 13.07
CA ILE A 99 -2.60 -22.02 11.95
C ILE A 99 -1.64 -23.21 12.03
N ALA A 100 -0.73 -23.20 13.00
CA ALA A 100 0.14 -24.30 13.37
C ALA A 100 -0.08 -24.67 14.84
N GLU A 101 0.45 -25.82 15.26
CA GLU A 101 0.39 -26.28 16.64
C GLU A 101 1.06 -25.29 17.60
N ASN A 102 2.23 -24.79 17.22
CA ASN A 102 2.97 -23.81 18.00
C ASN A 102 3.21 -22.53 17.18
N VAL A 103 3.41 -21.41 17.86
CA VAL A 103 3.76 -20.13 17.24
C VAL A 103 5.28 -19.97 17.28
N GLY A 104 5.92 -19.91 16.12
CA GLY A 104 7.35 -19.69 16.06
C GLY A 104 7.69 -18.21 16.11
N ILE A 105 8.79 -17.86 16.78
CA ILE A 105 9.44 -16.56 16.67
C ILE A 105 10.76 -16.78 15.93
N LYS A 106 10.92 -16.09 14.81
CA LYS A 106 12.12 -16.16 13.97
C LYS A 106 12.78 -14.79 13.85
N ARG A 107 14.06 -14.78 13.51
CA ARG A 107 14.83 -13.57 13.20
C ARG A 107 15.49 -13.70 11.84
N SER A 108 15.22 -12.74 10.95
CA SER A 108 15.88 -12.67 9.65
C SER A 108 17.38 -12.51 9.84
N ILE A 109 18.17 -13.32 9.13
CA ILE A 109 19.64 -13.23 9.14
C ILE A 109 20.09 -11.96 8.43
N GLU A 110 19.43 -11.62 7.32
CA GLU A 110 19.80 -10.48 6.48
C GLU A 110 19.41 -9.14 7.10
N HIS A 111 18.18 -9.05 7.62
CA HIS A 111 17.62 -7.79 8.09
C HIS A 111 17.65 -7.63 9.59
N ASN A 112 18.03 -8.69 10.32
CA ASN A 112 18.12 -8.69 11.77
C ASN A 112 16.78 -8.37 12.47
N LYS A 113 15.66 -8.62 11.79
CA LYS A 113 14.29 -8.33 12.26
C LYS A 113 13.57 -9.61 12.68
N ALA A 114 12.88 -9.55 13.81
CA ALA A 114 12.07 -10.65 14.32
C ALA A 114 10.64 -10.63 13.75
N PHE A 115 10.08 -11.82 13.58
CA PHE A 115 8.71 -12.02 13.10
C PHE A 115 8.09 -13.32 13.61
N TYR A 116 6.76 -13.39 13.62
CA TYR A 116 6.01 -14.59 13.97
C TYR A 116 5.78 -15.51 12.76
N VAL A 117 5.76 -16.81 13.01
CA VAL A 117 5.31 -17.85 12.08
C VAL A 117 4.27 -18.75 12.74
N GLY A 118 3.47 -19.45 11.93
CA GLY A 118 2.39 -20.31 12.46
C GLY A 118 1.11 -19.55 12.83
N LEU A 119 0.99 -18.30 12.39
CA LEU A 119 -0.21 -17.46 12.56
C LEU A 119 -0.89 -17.17 11.22
N SER A 120 -2.20 -16.92 11.26
CA SER A 120 -2.96 -16.44 10.11
C SER A 120 -2.48 -15.06 9.67
N ILE A 121 -2.30 -14.86 8.37
CA ILE A 121 -1.94 -13.58 7.76
C ILE A 121 -3.05 -13.21 6.78
N CYS A 122 -3.60 -12.00 6.88
CA CYS A 122 -4.78 -11.64 6.09
C CYS A 122 -4.46 -10.99 4.74
N GLY A 123 -3.24 -10.48 4.54
CA GLY A 123 -2.85 -9.77 3.32
C GLY A 123 -3.75 -8.59 2.95
N ASN A 124 -4.43 -7.96 3.92
CA ASN A 124 -5.32 -6.84 3.65
C ASN A 124 -4.57 -5.51 3.81
N SER A 125 -4.32 -4.84 2.69
CA SER A 125 -3.60 -3.56 2.66
C SER A 125 -4.44 -2.37 3.12
N TRP A 126 -5.77 -2.52 3.19
CA TRP A 126 -6.68 -1.46 3.60
C TRP A 126 -6.93 -1.43 5.11
N THR A 127 -7.17 -2.58 5.71
CA THR A 127 -7.71 -2.66 7.08
C THR A 127 -6.72 -3.21 8.10
N CYS A 128 -5.58 -3.75 7.67
CA CYS A 128 -4.60 -4.35 8.57
C CYS A 128 -3.28 -3.55 8.52
N PRO A 129 -2.99 -2.68 9.51
CA PRO A 129 -1.76 -1.87 9.55
C PRO A 129 -0.48 -2.68 9.40
N VAL A 130 -0.43 -3.90 9.95
CA VAL A 130 0.72 -4.80 9.83
C VAL A 130 0.91 -5.35 8.40
N CYS A 131 -0.16 -5.83 7.76
CA CYS A 131 -0.08 -6.36 6.39
C CYS A 131 0.13 -5.25 5.36
N ALA A 132 -0.53 -4.10 5.55
CA ALA A 132 -0.39 -2.92 4.71
C ALA A 132 1.07 -2.51 4.58
N ALA A 133 1.79 -2.40 5.71
CA ALA A 133 3.21 -2.07 5.71
C ALA A 133 4.05 -3.05 4.87
N LYS A 134 3.84 -4.36 5.06
CA LYS A 134 4.59 -5.41 4.36
C LYS A 134 4.28 -5.42 2.86
N VAL A 135 3.01 -5.38 2.49
CA VAL A 135 2.58 -5.42 1.09
C VAL A 135 3.08 -4.18 0.36
N GLN A 136 2.91 -2.99 0.93
CA GLN A 136 3.30 -1.75 0.29
C GLN A 136 4.81 -1.64 0.07
N GLU A 137 5.65 -2.11 1.00
CA GLU A 137 7.11 -2.10 0.78
C GLU A 137 7.52 -3.00 -0.38
N ARG A 138 6.87 -4.16 -0.52
CA ARG A 138 7.11 -5.06 -1.65
C ARG A 138 6.59 -4.47 -2.97
N ARG A 139 5.40 -3.87 -2.95
CA ARG A 139 4.85 -3.14 -4.11
C ARG A 139 5.71 -1.94 -4.51
N ARG A 140 6.41 -1.31 -3.56
CA ARG A 140 7.34 -0.20 -3.83
C ARG A 140 8.46 -0.61 -4.78
N LEU A 141 8.99 -1.83 -4.60
CA LEU A 141 10.02 -2.39 -5.49
C LEU A 141 9.47 -2.65 -6.90
N GLU A 142 8.25 -3.20 -7.00
CA GLU A 142 7.57 -3.40 -8.30
C GLU A 142 7.36 -2.07 -9.04
N ILE A 143 6.91 -1.03 -8.33
CA ILE A 143 6.71 0.32 -8.88
C ILE A 143 8.06 0.91 -9.33
N ALA A 144 9.10 0.82 -8.50
CA ALA A 144 10.43 1.31 -8.86
C ALA A 144 10.98 0.62 -10.12
N GLN A 145 10.75 -0.69 -10.26
CA GLN A 145 11.12 -1.43 -11.47
C GLN A 145 10.40 -0.91 -12.72
N ALA A 146 9.11 -0.56 -12.63
CA ALA A 146 8.38 0.03 -13.76
C ALA A 146 8.90 1.41 -14.16
N PHE A 147 9.28 2.25 -13.19
CA PHE A 147 9.89 3.54 -13.50
C PHE A 147 11.28 3.36 -14.12
N ALA A 148 12.10 2.44 -13.61
CA ALA A 148 13.39 2.10 -14.21
C ALA A 148 13.24 1.59 -15.65
N TYR A 149 12.25 0.73 -15.91
CA TYR A 149 11.91 0.26 -17.25
C TYR A 149 11.52 1.42 -18.20
N ALA A 150 10.68 2.34 -17.73
CA ALA A 150 10.26 3.49 -18.53
C ALA A 150 11.45 4.37 -18.94
N TYR A 151 12.29 4.74 -17.97
CA TYR A 151 13.44 5.63 -18.21
C TYR A 151 14.64 4.95 -18.89
N GLY A 152 14.69 3.62 -18.86
CA GLY A 152 15.65 2.83 -19.65
C GLY A 152 15.22 2.59 -21.10
N SER A 153 14.04 3.06 -21.50
CA SER A 153 13.50 2.94 -22.86
C SER A 153 13.13 4.32 -23.45
N ASP A 154 12.61 4.39 -24.68
CA ASP A 154 12.15 5.66 -25.28
C ASP A 154 10.77 6.11 -24.75
N ARG A 155 10.57 5.96 -23.44
CA ARG A 155 9.32 6.22 -22.73
C ARG A 155 9.57 7.10 -21.52
N LYS A 156 8.48 7.59 -20.92
CA LYS A 156 8.49 8.31 -19.65
C LYS A 156 7.29 7.93 -18.81
N MET A 157 7.37 8.22 -17.52
CA MET A 157 6.23 8.18 -16.61
C MET A 157 5.66 9.58 -16.44
N ILE A 158 4.35 9.73 -16.59
CA ILE A 158 3.61 10.92 -16.18
C ILE A 158 2.70 10.55 -15.02
N MET A 159 2.55 11.45 -14.04
CA MET A 159 1.61 11.23 -12.94
C MET A 159 0.32 11.99 -13.20
N VAL A 160 -0.78 11.26 -13.36
CA VAL A 160 -2.12 11.81 -13.54
C VAL A 160 -2.90 11.62 -12.23
N THR A 161 -3.21 12.72 -11.57
CA THR A 161 -4.05 12.74 -10.37
C THR A 161 -5.48 13.06 -10.74
N PHE A 162 -6.41 12.21 -10.31
CA PHE A 162 -7.85 12.42 -10.51
C PHE A 162 -8.54 12.61 -9.16
N THR A 163 -9.32 13.69 -9.05
CA THR A 163 -10.20 13.97 -7.91
C THR A 163 -11.59 14.37 -8.41
N PHE A 164 -12.56 14.43 -7.50
CA PHE A 164 -13.91 14.89 -7.76
C PHE A 164 -14.55 15.47 -6.48
N PRO A 165 -15.59 16.32 -6.59
CA PRO A 165 -16.30 16.85 -5.44
C PRO A 165 -16.93 15.76 -4.58
N HIS A 166 -16.81 15.90 -3.25
CA HIS A 166 -17.40 14.99 -2.27
C HIS A 166 -18.06 15.78 -1.14
N TYR A 167 -19.04 15.15 -0.48
CA TYR A 167 -19.87 15.77 0.54
C TYR A 167 -20.11 14.83 1.72
N SER A 168 -20.31 15.41 2.91
CA SER A 168 -20.42 14.67 4.18
C SER A 168 -21.56 13.66 4.24
N PHE A 169 -22.62 13.86 3.46
CA PHE A 169 -23.77 12.96 3.37
C PHE A 169 -23.53 11.73 2.48
N GLN A 170 -22.45 11.71 1.71
CA GLN A 170 -22.17 10.62 0.76
C GLN A 170 -21.44 9.46 1.46
N THR A 171 -21.87 8.24 1.15
CA THR A 171 -21.19 7.03 1.63
C THR A 171 -19.97 6.73 0.77
N LEU A 172 -18.92 6.16 1.36
CA LEU A 172 -17.72 5.78 0.62
C LEU A 172 -18.02 4.77 -0.49
N SER A 173 -18.92 3.82 -0.24
CA SER A 173 -19.32 2.80 -1.22
C SER A 173 -19.94 3.41 -2.49
N ASP A 174 -20.85 4.38 -2.32
CA ASP A 174 -21.46 5.11 -3.44
C ASP A 174 -20.41 5.90 -4.22
N LEU A 175 -19.54 6.64 -3.53
CA LEU A 175 -18.46 7.41 -4.17
C LEU A 175 -17.53 6.51 -4.99
N LEU A 176 -17.07 5.39 -4.43
CA LEU A 176 -16.19 4.45 -5.12
C LEU A 176 -16.88 3.76 -6.30
N SER A 177 -18.18 3.47 -6.19
CA SER A 177 -18.98 2.92 -7.29
C SER A 177 -19.05 3.88 -8.47
N ARG A 178 -19.43 5.14 -8.21
CA ARG A 178 -19.49 6.21 -9.22
C ARG A 178 -18.13 6.51 -9.84
N GLN A 179 -17.06 6.55 -9.02
CA GLN A 179 -15.69 6.73 -9.49
C GLN A 179 -15.27 5.59 -10.42
N SER A 180 -15.60 4.34 -10.07
CA SER A 180 -15.29 3.17 -10.90
C SER A 180 -15.97 3.25 -12.26
N GLU A 181 -17.24 3.63 -12.30
CA GLU A 181 -18.00 3.84 -13.54
C GLU A 181 -17.43 5.00 -14.38
N ALA A 182 -17.05 6.11 -13.74
CA ALA A 182 -16.39 7.23 -14.40
C ALA A 182 -15.06 6.79 -15.05
N TYR A 183 -14.23 6.00 -14.36
CA TYR A 183 -12.98 5.47 -14.93
C TYR A 183 -13.19 4.50 -16.08
N LYS A 184 -14.22 3.64 -16.01
CA LYS A 184 -14.59 2.75 -17.11
C LYS A 184 -14.92 3.56 -18.36
N ARG A 185 -15.71 4.62 -18.21
CA ARG A 185 -16.05 5.53 -19.31
C ARG A 185 -14.85 6.35 -19.79
N LEU A 186 -14.03 6.85 -18.87
CA LEU A 186 -12.80 7.60 -19.18
C LEU A 186 -11.92 6.82 -20.15
N ARG A 187 -11.78 5.50 -19.97
CA ARG A 187 -10.87 4.65 -20.76
C ARG A 187 -11.59 3.79 -21.80
N SER A 188 -12.70 4.28 -22.36
CA SER A 188 -13.50 3.53 -23.35
C SER A 188 -13.74 4.30 -24.66
N GLY A 189 -13.94 3.55 -25.74
CA GLY A 189 -14.39 4.08 -27.03
C GLY A 189 -13.32 4.81 -27.85
N LYS A 190 -13.69 5.14 -29.09
CA LYS A 190 -12.77 5.64 -30.14
C LYS A 190 -11.92 6.85 -29.73
N ALA A 191 -12.50 7.77 -28.96
CA ALA A 191 -11.78 8.96 -28.50
C ALA A 191 -10.62 8.60 -27.53
N TRP A 192 -10.81 7.60 -26.66
CA TRP A 192 -9.71 7.13 -25.80
C TRP A 192 -8.66 6.36 -26.61
N GLU A 193 -9.08 5.53 -27.56
CA GLU A 193 -8.15 4.83 -28.47
C GLU A 193 -7.26 5.81 -29.24
N LYS A 194 -7.83 6.91 -29.74
CA LYS A 194 -7.07 7.99 -30.40
C LYS A 194 -6.08 8.65 -29.43
N THR A 195 -6.48 8.93 -28.19
CA THR A 195 -5.58 9.48 -27.16
C THR A 195 -4.43 8.52 -26.88
N LYS A 196 -4.71 7.22 -26.70
CA LYS A 196 -3.66 6.20 -26.48
C LYS A 196 -2.64 6.17 -27.60
N GLY A 197 -3.09 6.12 -28.86
CA GLY A 197 -2.20 6.11 -30.03
C GLY A 197 -1.33 7.37 -30.09
N ARG A 198 -1.93 8.54 -29.85
CA ARG A 198 -1.22 9.83 -29.89
C ARG A 198 -0.11 9.94 -28.82
N ILE A 199 -0.36 9.45 -27.60
CA ILE A 199 0.61 9.58 -26.51
C ILE A 199 1.53 8.35 -26.37
N GLY A 200 1.37 7.33 -27.22
CA GLY A 200 2.09 6.06 -27.06
C GLY A 200 1.82 5.40 -25.70
N PHE A 201 0.54 5.35 -25.29
CA PHE A 201 0.15 4.82 -23.99
C PHE A 201 0.48 3.33 -23.87
N GLY A 202 1.40 2.98 -22.97
CA GLY A 202 1.82 1.60 -22.69
C GLY A 202 1.06 0.94 -21.55
N GLY A 203 0.54 1.73 -20.61
CA GLY A 203 -0.14 1.19 -19.44
C GLY A 203 -0.20 2.19 -18.30
N LEU A 204 -0.81 1.78 -17.19
CA LEU A 204 -0.82 2.56 -15.97
C LEU A 204 -0.67 1.71 -14.71
N ILE A 205 -0.07 2.33 -13.69
CA ILE A 205 -0.16 1.93 -12.29
C ILE A 205 -1.08 2.94 -11.60
N ARG A 206 -2.09 2.50 -10.87
CA ARG A 206 -3.00 3.36 -10.11
C ARG A 206 -2.87 3.05 -8.62
N SER A 207 -2.58 4.09 -7.83
CA SER A 207 -2.84 4.10 -6.40
C SER A 207 -4.22 4.70 -6.13
N LEU A 208 -5.05 4.00 -5.35
CA LEU A 208 -6.27 4.54 -4.78
C LEU A 208 -5.99 5.05 -3.37
N GLU A 209 -6.26 6.33 -3.14
CA GLU A 209 -6.15 6.98 -1.85
C GLU A 209 -7.56 7.32 -1.34
N VAL A 210 -7.80 7.10 -0.06
CA VAL A 210 -9.06 7.41 0.60
C VAL A 210 -8.74 8.11 1.91
N THR A 211 -9.14 9.37 2.02
CA THR A 211 -9.04 10.13 3.28
C THR A 211 -10.44 10.47 3.81
N LEU A 212 -10.50 10.89 5.06
CA LEU A 212 -11.72 11.38 5.70
C LEU A 212 -11.46 12.77 6.30
N GLY A 213 -12.32 13.73 5.97
CA GLY A 213 -12.29 15.08 6.55
C GLY A 213 -13.70 15.60 6.85
N ASP A 214 -13.82 16.90 7.11
CA ASP A 214 -15.10 17.54 7.48
C ASP A 214 -16.18 17.37 6.40
N ASN A 215 -15.77 17.34 5.12
CA ASN A 215 -16.65 17.11 3.98
C ASN A 215 -16.88 15.61 3.67
N GLY A 216 -16.63 14.73 4.62
CA GLY A 216 -16.78 13.29 4.47
C GLY A 216 -15.61 12.62 3.75
N TRP A 217 -15.89 11.48 3.11
CA TRP A 217 -14.91 10.66 2.42
C TRP A 217 -14.37 11.31 1.16
N HIS A 218 -13.06 11.27 0.97
CA HIS A 218 -12.37 11.79 -0.21
C HIS A 218 -11.53 10.71 -0.91
N PRO A 219 -12.18 9.81 -1.66
CA PRO A 219 -11.47 8.90 -2.54
C PRO A 219 -10.91 9.64 -3.77
N HIS A 220 -9.63 9.46 -4.06
CA HIS A 220 -8.97 10.01 -5.23
C HIS A 220 -7.85 9.06 -5.70
N THR A 221 -7.27 9.29 -6.87
CA THR A 221 -6.22 8.39 -7.39
C THR A 221 -5.01 9.14 -7.92
N HIS A 222 -3.85 8.54 -7.68
CA HIS A 222 -2.60 8.90 -8.35
C HIS A 222 -2.21 7.80 -9.33
N GLU A 223 -2.18 8.12 -10.62
CA GLU A 223 -1.87 7.16 -11.68
C GLU A 223 -0.53 7.49 -12.34
N ALA A 224 0.42 6.56 -12.32
CA ALA A 224 1.61 6.62 -13.16
C ALA A 224 1.29 6.03 -14.53
N TRP A 225 1.28 6.85 -15.57
CA TRP A 225 1.03 6.41 -16.94
C TRP A 225 2.35 6.30 -17.69
N LEU A 226 2.57 5.13 -18.28
CA LEU A 226 3.66 4.89 -19.20
C LEU A 226 3.27 5.43 -20.57
N VAL A 227 4.02 6.40 -21.07
CA VAL A 227 3.76 7.08 -22.34
C VAL A 227 5.05 7.24 -23.15
N SER A 228 4.92 7.59 -24.43
CA SER A 228 6.08 7.98 -25.26
C SER A 228 6.80 9.17 -24.62
N LYS A 229 8.14 9.18 -24.71
CA LYS A 229 8.99 10.27 -24.22
C LYS A 229 8.55 11.65 -24.75
N ASN A 230 8.06 11.70 -25.99
CA ASN A 230 7.64 12.92 -26.67
C ASN A 230 6.15 13.27 -26.47
N ALA A 231 5.44 12.60 -25.55
CA ALA A 231 4.03 12.88 -25.30
C ALA A 231 3.83 14.33 -24.80
N ASP A 232 2.98 15.08 -25.51
CA ASP A 232 2.53 16.43 -25.15
C ASP A 232 1.55 16.37 -23.96
N VAL A 233 2.08 16.66 -22.77
CA VAL A 233 1.35 16.61 -21.51
C VAL A 233 0.37 17.77 -21.34
N THR A 234 0.70 18.96 -21.85
CA THR A 234 -0.16 20.15 -21.75
C THR A 234 -1.48 19.89 -22.49
N ARG A 235 -1.39 19.48 -23.75
CA ARG A 235 -2.57 19.08 -24.54
C ARG A 235 -3.29 17.90 -23.91
N LEU A 236 -2.55 16.90 -23.40
CA LEU A 236 -3.15 15.74 -22.75
C LEU A 236 -3.98 16.14 -21.53
N ARG A 237 -3.50 17.06 -20.69
CA ARG A 237 -4.23 17.53 -19.51
C ARG A 237 -5.59 18.10 -19.89
N GLU A 238 -5.65 18.97 -20.89
CA GLU A 238 -6.92 19.56 -21.33
C GLU A 238 -7.91 18.50 -21.85
N GLU A 239 -7.42 17.58 -22.70
CA GLU A 239 -8.24 16.50 -23.25
C GLU A 239 -8.78 15.58 -22.14
N VAL A 240 -7.91 15.21 -21.19
CA VAL A 240 -8.27 14.33 -20.06
C VAL A 240 -9.21 15.04 -19.08
N ALA A 241 -8.99 16.31 -18.74
CA ALA A 241 -9.87 17.08 -17.86
C ALA A 241 -11.28 17.24 -18.45
N LYS A 242 -11.38 17.64 -19.73
CA LYS A 242 -12.68 17.75 -20.43
C LYS A 242 -13.41 16.40 -20.46
N ARG A 243 -12.67 15.32 -20.70
CA ARG A 243 -13.22 13.97 -20.70
C ARG A 243 -13.64 13.52 -19.30
N TRP A 244 -12.83 13.80 -18.29
CA TRP A 244 -13.10 13.48 -16.88
C TRP A 244 -14.38 14.17 -16.40
N LEU A 245 -14.53 15.47 -16.69
CA LEU A 245 -15.77 16.23 -16.42
C LEU A 245 -16.99 15.52 -16.99
N ASN A 246 -16.93 15.16 -18.27
CA ASN A 246 -18.06 14.53 -18.97
C ASN A 246 -18.45 13.18 -18.36
N VAL A 247 -17.48 12.34 -17.99
CA VAL A 247 -17.77 11.04 -17.39
C VAL A 247 -18.20 11.15 -15.92
N CYS A 248 -17.66 12.10 -15.17
CA CYS A 248 -18.07 12.38 -13.81
C CYS A 248 -19.48 12.98 -13.74
N LYS A 249 -19.87 13.86 -14.69
CA LYS A 249 -21.26 14.32 -14.83
C LYS A 249 -22.21 13.15 -15.05
N LYS A 250 -21.85 12.23 -15.95
CA LYS A 250 -22.64 11.01 -16.22
C LYS A 250 -22.72 10.07 -15.01
N ALA A 251 -21.68 10.03 -14.18
CA ALA A 251 -21.67 9.26 -12.93
C ALA A 251 -22.36 9.98 -11.75
N GLY A 252 -22.84 11.21 -11.95
CA GLY A 252 -23.47 12.03 -10.91
C GLY A 252 -22.49 12.55 -9.85
N LEU A 253 -21.21 12.69 -10.18
CA LEU A 253 -20.16 13.19 -9.29
C LEU A 253 -19.98 14.73 -9.35
N VAL A 254 -20.55 15.38 -10.37
CA VAL A 254 -20.37 16.82 -10.60
C VAL A 254 -21.70 17.53 -10.41
N PRO A 255 -21.85 18.38 -9.36
CA PRO A 255 -23.02 19.22 -9.20
C PRO A 255 -23.16 20.23 -10.34
N LYS A 256 -24.40 20.67 -10.60
CA LYS A 256 -24.68 21.74 -11.55
C LYS A 256 -23.99 23.03 -11.11
N GLY A 257 -23.39 23.76 -12.06
CA GLY A 257 -22.73 25.04 -11.81
C GLY A 257 -21.32 24.94 -11.21
N LYS A 258 -20.76 23.72 -11.08
CA LYS A 258 -19.40 23.48 -10.59
C LYS A 258 -18.43 23.05 -11.69
N GLU A 259 -18.85 23.08 -12.95
CA GLU A 259 -18.06 22.59 -14.09
C GLU A 259 -16.74 23.33 -14.28
N SER A 260 -16.72 24.66 -14.16
CA SER A 260 -15.49 25.45 -14.32
C SER A 260 -14.46 25.11 -13.24
N ALA A 261 -14.87 25.13 -11.96
CA ALA A 261 -14.00 24.73 -10.85
C ALA A 261 -13.55 23.26 -10.96
N PHE A 262 -14.41 22.39 -11.47
CA PHE A 262 -14.05 21.00 -11.73
C PHE A 262 -12.94 20.90 -12.78
N LEU A 263 -13.04 21.59 -13.92
CA LEU A 263 -12.00 21.57 -14.95
C LEU A 263 -10.65 22.09 -14.43
N GLU A 264 -10.68 23.07 -13.54
CA GLU A 264 -9.48 23.66 -12.96
C GLU A 264 -8.74 22.69 -12.02
N HIS A 265 -9.48 21.98 -11.15
CA HIS A 265 -8.88 21.26 -10.02
C HIS A 265 -8.96 19.71 -10.11
N SER A 266 -9.80 19.14 -10.97
CA SER A 266 -10.09 17.69 -10.95
C SER A 266 -8.99 16.81 -11.53
N VAL A 267 -8.14 17.36 -12.41
CA VAL A 267 -7.04 16.64 -13.07
C VAL A 267 -5.76 17.46 -13.00
N LYS A 268 -4.74 16.87 -12.37
CA LYS A 268 -3.37 17.37 -12.40
C LYS A 268 -2.49 16.35 -13.12
N ILE A 269 -1.63 16.81 -14.03
CA ILE A 269 -0.60 15.98 -14.65
C ILE A 269 0.78 16.55 -14.32
N THR A 270 1.63 15.74 -13.72
CA THR A 270 3.08 16.02 -13.61
C THR A 270 3.80 15.26 -14.73
N ASP A 271 4.56 15.97 -15.55
CA ASP A 271 5.40 15.38 -16.60
C ASP A 271 6.73 14.87 -16.02
N ASN A 272 7.32 13.85 -16.65
CA ASN A 272 8.57 13.20 -16.23
C ASN A 272 8.61 12.91 -14.72
N CYS A 273 7.51 12.36 -14.19
CA CYS A 273 7.38 12.08 -12.77
C CYS A 273 8.45 11.07 -12.37
N ASP A 274 9.31 11.44 -11.42
CA ASP A 274 10.32 10.55 -10.91
C ASP A 274 9.72 9.52 -9.93
N THR A 275 10.48 8.45 -9.67
CA THR A 275 10.00 7.36 -8.80
C THR A 275 9.72 7.86 -7.40
N SER A 276 10.56 8.74 -6.87
CA SER A 276 10.43 9.30 -5.54
C SER A 276 9.20 10.17 -5.36
N GLU A 277 8.86 10.99 -6.35
CA GLU A 277 7.68 11.85 -6.33
C GLU A 277 6.40 11.00 -6.33
N TYR A 278 6.32 9.98 -7.19
CA TYR A 278 5.18 9.07 -7.22
C TYR A 278 5.06 8.27 -5.92
N LEU A 279 6.19 7.73 -5.43
CA LEU A 279 6.23 7.02 -4.17
C LEU A 279 5.91 7.93 -2.98
N ALA A 280 6.30 9.20 -2.99
CA ALA A 280 5.96 10.15 -1.93
C ALA A 280 4.46 10.41 -1.86
N LYS A 281 3.74 10.44 -2.99
CA LYS A 281 2.26 10.53 -3.02
C LYS A 281 1.61 9.23 -2.58
N HIS A 282 2.15 8.10 -3.03
CA HIS A 282 1.75 6.81 -2.49
C HIS A 282 2.02 6.72 -0.98
N ASP A 283 3.06 7.36 -0.45
CA ASP A 283 3.46 7.33 0.95
C ASP A 283 2.74 8.37 1.82
N SER A 284 2.34 9.51 1.27
CA SER A 284 1.44 10.46 1.96
C SER A 284 0.08 9.82 2.21
N SER A 285 -0.39 8.97 1.29
CA SER A 285 -1.56 8.11 1.54
C SER A 285 -1.36 7.10 2.67
N LYS A 286 -0.13 6.89 3.15
CA LYS A 286 0.21 5.92 4.21
C LYS A 286 0.19 6.50 5.61
N HIS A 287 0.17 7.83 5.79
CA HIS A 287 0.65 8.55 6.98
C HIS A 287 0.90 7.65 8.20
N TRP A 288 2.14 7.18 8.22
CA TRP A 288 2.71 6.12 9.04
C TRP A 288 2.90 6.57 10.52
N GLY A 289 1.92 7.31 11.05
CA GLY A 289 1.97 7.90 12.37
C GLY A 289 0.63 8.56 12.64
N ALA A 290 -0.33 7.75 13.08
CA ALA A 290 -1.61 8.23 13.51
C ALA A 290 -1.46 9.25 14.66
N ASP A 291 -0.39 9.15 15.45
CA ASP A 291 -0.02 10.12 16.49
C ASP A 291 0.25 11.52 15.92
N ARG A 292 0.87 11.62 14.73
CA ARG A 292 1.10 12.92 14.06
C ARG A 292 -0.17 13.46 13.39
N GLU A 293 -1.08 12.59 12.95
CA GLU A 293 -2.39 12.99 12.43
C GLU A 293 -3.35 13.41 13.56
N LEU A 294 -3.33 12.71 14.71
CA LEU A 294 -4.11 13.01 15.91
C LEU A 294 -3.59 14.21 16.70
N ALA A 295 -2.27 14.38 16.83
CA ALA A 295 -1.69 15.61 17.39
C ALA A 295 -2.06 16.83 16.53
N LYS A 296 -2.19 16.63 15.22
CA LYS A 296 -2.77 17.59 14.28
C LYS A 296 -4.30 17.54 14.24
N ALA A 297 -5.02 16.77 15.04
CA ALA A 297 -6.48 16.85 15.17
C ALA A 297 -6.89 17.55 16.48
N ASN A 298 -6.06 17.42 17.53
CA ASN A 298 -6.28 17.99 18.86
C ASN A 298 -5.90 19.47 19.01
N SER A 299 -5.15 20.07 18.08
CA SER A 299 -5.10 21.52 18.06
C SER A 299 -6.47 22.02 17.56
N LYS A 300 -7.17 22.84 18.35
CA LYS A 300 -8.48 23.43 17.98
C LYS A 300 -8.44 24.22 16.65
N THR A 301 -7.24 24.46 16.13
CA THR A 301 -6.92 25.12 14.86
C THR A 301 -6.69 24.13 13.70
N SER A 302 -6.72 22.81 13.92
CA SER A 302 -6.30 21.80 12.93
C SER A 302 -7.30 20.66 12.71
N ARG A 303 -8.60 20.94 12.73
CA ARG A 303 -9.51 20.19 11.84
C ARG A 303 -9.02 20.39 10.40
N SER A 304 -8.11 19.53 9.99
CA SER A 304 -7.30 19.68 8.79
C SER A 304 -8.21 19.66 7.57
N ILE A 305 -8.17 20.75 6.79
CA ILE A 305 -8.80 20.88 5.46
C ILE A 305 -8.40 19.71 4.53
N LYS A 306 -7.25 19.06 4.78
CA LYS A 306 -6.70 17.96 3.96
C LYS A 306 -7.25 16.56 4.32
N GLY A 307 -8.05 16.41 5.39
CA GLY A 307 -8.49 15.08 5.86
C GLY A 307 -7.33 14.23 6.43
N PHE A 308 -7.62 12.98 6.78
CA PHE A 308 -6.65 12.04 7.38
C PHE A 308 -6.85 10.60 6.89
N HIS A 309 -5.85 9.73 7.09
CA HIS A 309 -5.93 8.33 6.65
C HIS A 309 -6.81 7.47 7.58
N PRO A 310 -7.62 6.52 7.08
CA PRO A 310 -8.54 5.71 7.90
C PRO A 310 -7.92 4.97 9.09
N PHE A 311 -6.61 4.73 9.13
CA PHE A 311 -5.95 4.20 10.33
C PHE A 311 -5.94 5.17 11.52
N ALA A 312 -6.02 6.49 11.31
CA ALA A 312 -6.20 7.42 12.41
C ALA A 312 -7.56 7.29 13.09
N LEU A 313 -8.56 6.66 12.46
CA LEU A 313 -9.79 6.25 13.16
C LEU A 313 -9.50 5.24 14.26
N LEU A 314 -8.59 4.29 14.01
CA LEU A 314 -8.21 3.28 14.99
C LEU A 314 -7.42 3.90 16.13
N ALA A 315 -6.56 4.86 15.82
CA ALA A 315 -5.80 5.57 16.83
C ALA A 315 -6.70 6.46 17.70
N ASP A 316 -7.70 7.12 17.10
CA ASP A 316 -8.71 7.89 17.85
C ASP A 316 -9.48 6.99 18.81
N ILE A 317 -9.88 5.79 18.37
CA ILE A 317 -10.54 4.80 19.23
C ILE A 317 -9.63 4.34 20.37
N ALA A 318 -8.31 4.28 20.13
CA ALA A 318 -7.32 3.88 21.13
C ALA A 318 -6.98 4.98 22.14
N SER A 319 -7.29 6.24 21.81
CA SER A 319 -6.97 7.41 22.62
C SER A 319 -7.72 7.39 23.95
N GLU A 320 -7.10 7.93 25.00
CA GLU A 320 -7.78 8.21 26.28
C GLU A 320 -8.87 9.28 26.11
N GLU A 321 -8.68 10.19 25.16
CA GLU A 321 -9.63 11.22 24.76
C GLU A 321 -9.99 11.07 23.28
N PRO A 322 -10.91 10.15 22.90
CA PRO A 322 -11.37 10.03 21.52
C PRO A 322 -12.08 11.31 21.08
N ALA A 323 -11.66 11.88 19.95
CA ALA A 323 -12.20 13.14 19.45
C ALA A 323 -13.50 12.94 18.64
N ARG A 324 -13.73 11.73 18.10
CA ARG A 324 -14.82 11.46 17.15
C ARG A 324 -15.69 10.24 17.54
N PRO A 325 -16.90 10.46 18.06
CA PRO A 325 -17.80 9.39 18.49
C PRO A 325 -18.19 8.37 17.40
N ASP A 326 -18.11 8.74 16.12
CA ASP A 326 -18.47 7.88 14.98
C ASP A 326 -17.28 7.07 14.41
N ALA A 327 -16.10 7.11 15.05
CA ALA A 327 -14.87 6.47 14.53
C ALA A 327 -15.05 4.99 14.18
N ALA A 328 -15.62 4.20 15.09
CA ALA A 328 -15.85 2.78 14.87
C ALA A 328 -16.82 2.52 13.70
N GLN A 329 -17.87 3.36 13.57
CA GLN A 329 -18.81 3.26 12.46
C GLN A 329 -18.16 3.59 11.12
N ARG A 330 -17.35 4.66 11.05
CA ARG A 330 -16.61 5.03 9.83
C ARG A 330 -15.55 3.99 9.47
N TRP A 331 -14.91 3.38 10.46
CA TRP A 331 -13.97 2.29 10.24
C TRP A 331 -14.66 1.07 9.60
N LEU A 332 -15.85 0.69 10.08
CA LEU A 332 -16.64 -0.38 9.49
C LEU A 332 -17.13 -0.05 8.08
N GLU A 333 -17.60 1.19 7.85
CA GLU A 333 -17.97 1.70 6.53
C GLU A 333 -16.80 1.57 5.54
N TYR A 334 -15.61 2.01 5.96
CA TYR A 334 -14.38 1.89 5.20
C TYR A 334 -14.03 0.44 4.88
N ALA A 335 -13.99 -0.43 5.90
CA ALA A 335 -13.67 -1.84 5.72
C ALA A 335 -14.60 -2.55 4.73
N ASP A 336 -15.90 -2.24 4.78
CA ASP A 336 -16.89 -2.82 3.87
C ASP A 336 -16.77 -2.25 2.44
N ALA A 337 -16.56 -0.94 2.30
CA ALA A 337 -16.43 -0.29 1.00
C ALA A 337 -15.15 -0.69 0.25
N MET A 338 -14.07 -0.98 0.98
CA MET A 338 -12.77 -1.37 0.41
C MET A 338 -12.65 -2.88 0.12
N LYS A 339 -13.63 -3.69 0.53
CA LYS A 339 -13.62 -5.13 0.31
C LYS A 339 -13.49 -5.47 -1.18
N GLY A 340 -12.48 -6.27 -1.52
CA GLY A 340 -12.22 -6.74 -2.89
C GLY A 340 -11.57 -5.70 -3.81
N ARG A 341 -11.20 -4.52 -3.29
CA ARG A 341 -10.49 -3.49 -4.07
C ARG A 341 -8.98 -3.64 -3.88
N ALA A 342 -8.23 -3.46 -4.95
CA ALA A 342 -6.77 -3.38 -4.88
C ALA A 342 -6.35 -1.94 -4.50
N GLN A 343 -5.35 -1.80 -3.63
CA GLN A 343 -4.74 -0.50 -3.33
C GLN A 343 -3.90 -0.01 -4.50
N ILE A 344 -3.10 -0.92 -5.08
CA ILE A 344 -2.34 -0.69 -6.29
C ILE A 344 -2.90 -1.55 -7.41
N PHE A 345 -3.33 -0.89 -8.48
CA PHE A 345 -3.82 -1.53 -9.70
C PHE A 345 -2.82 -1.35 -10.83
N TRP A 346 -2.63 -2.41 -11.61
CA TRP A 346 -1.83 -2.39 -12.85
C TRP A 346 -2.75 -2.67 -14.04
N SER A 347 -2.60 -1.92 -15.12
CA SER A 347 -3.28 -2.24 -16.37
C SER A 347 -2.79 -3.56 -16.94
N LYS A 348 -3.69 -4.31 -17.60
CA LYS A 348 -3.38 -5.57 -18.27
C LYS A 348 -2.14 -5.44 -19.17
N GLY A 349 -1.20 -6.39 -19.03
CA GLY A 349 0.03 -6.47 -19.83
C GLY A 349 1.21 -5.63 -19.34
N LEU A 350 0.99 -4.64 -18.47
CA LEU A 350 2.08 -3.76 -18.02
C LEU A 350 3.11 -4.50 -17.16
N LYS A 351 2.66 -5.41 -16.28
CA LYS A 351 3.59 -6.20 -15.45
C LYS A 351 4.45 -7.13 -16.28
N ASP A 352 3.86 -7.79 -17.28
CA ASP A 352 4.60 -8.65 -18.21
C ASP A 352 5.63 -7.83 -19.01
N GLU A 353 5.24 -6.66 -19.51
CA GLU A 353 6.13 -5.73 -20.22
C GLU A 353 7.32 -5.28 -19.35
N VAL A 354 7.10 -5.01 -18.06
CA VAL A 354 8.14 -4.59 -17.10
C VAL A 354 8.97 -5.77 -16.55
N GLY A 355 8.48 -7.00 -16.69
CA GLY A 355 9.09 -8.19 -16.07
C GLY A 355 8.80 -8.33 -14.56
N VAL A 356 7.64 -7.84 -14.10
CA VAL A 356 7.15 -8.01 -12.73
C VAL A 356 6.22 -9.22 -12.66
N LYS A 357 6.46 -10.13 -11.72
CA LYS A 357 5.59 -11.31 -11.53
C LYS A 357 4.24 -10.92 -10.94
N GLU A 358 3.17 -11.53 -11.44
CA GLU A 358 1.84 -11.37 -10.85
C GLU A 358 1.70 -12.14 -9.54
N LYS A 359 1.48 -11.37 -8.46
CA LYS A 359 1.22 -11.85 -7.11
C LYS A 359 0.09 -11.04 -6.49
N THR A 360 -0.78 -11.73 -5.76
CA THR A 360 -1.82 -11.13 -4.91
C THR A 360 -1.22 -10.54 -3.64
N ASP A 361 -1.93 -9.61 -3.00
CA ASP A 361 -1.50 -9.03 -1.72
C ASP A 361 -1.40 -10.09 -0.62
N GLU A 362 -2.22 -11.14 -0.66
CA GLU A 362 -2.12 -12.28 0.23
C GLU A 362 -0.85 -13.10 -0.01
N GLU A 363 -0.50 -13.41 -1.26
CA GLU A 363 0.76 -14.10 -1.59
C GLU A 363 1.96 -13.27 -1.13
N ILE A 364 1.95 -11.97 -1.41
CA ILE A 364 2.96 -11.02 -0.94
C ILE A 364 3.01 -10.96 0.58
N ALA A 365 1.90 -11.05 1.29
CA ALA A 365 1.92 -11.05 2.75
C ALA A 365 2.48 -12.36 3.33
N HIS A 366 2.28 -13.48 2.65
CA HIS A 366 2.73 -14.81 3.08
C HIS A 366 4.19 -15.13 2.73
N GLU A 367 4.71 -14.54 1.67
CA GLU A 367 6.05 -14.85 1.17
C GLU A 367 7.13 -14.48 2.21
N GLN A 368 8.03 -15.43 2.46
CA GLN A 368 9.22 -15.31 3.29
C GLN A 368 10.41 -15.57 2.38
N GLU A 369 11.17 -14.52 2.07
CA GLU A 369 12.33 -14.60 1.17
C GLU A 369 13.63 -14.80 1.97
N ASP A 370 13.65 -14.30 3.21
CA ASP A 370 14.82 -14.32 4.07
C ASP A 370 15.06 -15.69 4.71
N LYS A 371 16.34 -16.08 4.77
CA LYS A 371 16.81 -17.08 5.72
C LYS A 371 16.64 -16.53 7.15
N ALA A 372 16.14 -17.34 8.06
CA ALA A 372 15.82 -16.89 9.41
C ALA A 372 16.11 -17.95 10.48
N ASP A 373 16.70 -17.50 11.58
CA ASP A 373 16.97 -18.33 12.76
C ASP A 373 15.71 -18.50 13.61
N SER A 374 15.52 -19.69 14.15
CA SER A 374 14.43 -19.99 15.08
C SER A 374 14.82 -19.62 16.50
N LEU A 375 14.15 -18.63 17.10
CA LEU A 375 14.44 -18.16 18.44
C LEU A 375 13.57 -18.83 19.52
N ALA A 376 12.30 -19.08 19.22
CA ALA A 376 11.38 -19.71 20.15
C ALA A 376 10.23 -20.43 19.44
N LEU A 377 9.68 -21.44 20.10
CA LEU A 377 8.48 -22.15 19.68
C LEU A 377 7.47 -22.11 20.83
N LEU A 378 6.48 -21.22 20.71
CA LEU A 378 5.51 -20.93 21.76
C LEU A 378 4.35 -21.91 21.74
N THR A 379 3.99 -22.42 22.90
CA THR A 379 2.78 -23.24 23.08
C THR A 379 1.51 -22.42 22.86
N ALA A 380 0.38 -23.11 22.71
CA ALA A 380 -0.94 -22.46 22.70
C ALA A 380 -1.18 -21.60 23.94
N HIS A 381 -0.67 -22.02 25.10
CA HIS A 381 -0.82 -21.31 26.36
C HIS A 381 -0.02 -20.00 26.37
N GLN A 382 1.28 -20.09 26.07
CA GLN A 382 2.18 -18.93 25.99
C GLN A 382 1.71 -17.90 24.96
N TRP A 383 1.18 -18.35 23.81
CA TRP A 383 0.62 -17.42 22.83
C TRP A 383 -0.60 -16.65 23.37
N ARG A 384 -1.45 -17.29 24.18
CA ARG A 384 -2.58 -16.59 24.82
C ARG A 384 -2.12 -15.55 25.84
N ILE A 385 -1.05 -15.84 26.60
CA ILE A 385 -0.44 -14.86 27.52
C ILE A 385 -0.01 -13.62 26.72
N ILE A 386 0.74 -13.79 25.63
CA ILE A 386 1.16 -12.67 24.78
C ILE A 386 -0.03 -11.85 24.25
N LEU A 387 -1.11 -12.51 23.83
CA LEU A 387 -2.32 -11.82 23.37
C LEU A 387 -3.01 -11.05 24.50
N ARG A 388 -3.11 -11.62 25.70
CA ARG A 388 -3.73 -11.00 26.88
C ARG A 388 -3.01 -9.71 27.27
N TYR A 389 -1.69 -9.75 27.31
CA TYR A 389 -0.86 -8.58 27.64
C TYR A 389 -0.66 -7.61 26.46
N LYS A 390 -1.32 -7.86 25.30
CA LYS A 390 -1.12 -7.08 24.06
C LYS A 390 0.36 -6.98 23.62
N ALA A 391 1.22 -7.92 24.06
CA ALA A 391 2.68 -7.85 24.01
C ALA A 391 3.29 -8.31 22.67
N ARG A 392 2.51 -8.35 21.58
CA ARG A 392 2.98 -8.90 20.30
C ARG A 392 4.14 -8.09 19.69
N ALA A 393 4.12 -6.76 19.80
CA ALA A 393 5.24 -5.96 19.34
C ALA A 393 6.45 -6.04 20.29
N GLU A 394 6.18 -6.03 21.59
CA GLU A 394 7.19 -6.12 22.66
C GLU A 394 8.02 -7.40 22.54
N ILE A 395 7.38 -8.55 22.37
CA ILE A 395 8.05 -9.84 22.21
C ILE A 395 8.98 -9.86 20.98
N LEU A 396 8.58 -9.22 19.87
CA LEU A 396 9.47 -9.09 18.71
C LEU A 396 10.65 -8.15 19.00
N ASN A 397 10.44 -7.10 19.78
CA ASN A 397 11.52 -6.20 20.22
C ASN A 397 12.51 -6.92 21.16
N ILE A 398 12.00 -7.72 22.10
CA ILE A 398 12.80 -8.58 22.99
C ILE A 398 13.59 -9.60 22.17
N ALA A 399 12.95 -10.26 21.21
CA ALA A 399 13.61 -11.22 20.31
C ALA A 399 14.79 -10.60 19.54
N GLU A 400 14.67 -9.33 19.12
CA GLU A 400 15.74 -8.60 18.43
C GLU A 400 16.87 -8.14 19.36
N ARG A 401 16.56 -7.79 20.62
CA ARG A 401 17.53 -7.27 21.59
C ARG A 401 18.25 -8.36 22.37
N GLU A 402 17.50 -9.35 22.83
CA GLU A 402 17.92 -10.30 23.87
C GLU A 402 17.82 -11.76 23.40
N GLY A 403 17.30 -11.98 22.19
CA GLY A 403 17.17 -13.31 21.61
C GLY A 403 16.24 -14.22 22.40
N ALA A 404 16.49 -15.53 22.31
CA ALA A 404 15.67 -16.55 22.96
C ALA A 404 15.57 -16.37 24.49
N ALA A 405 16.68 -15.99 25.14
CA ALA A 405 16.74 -15.83 26.59
C ALA A 405 15.80 -14.72 27.11
N GLY A 406 15.72 -13.59 26.40
CA GLY A 406 14.79 -12.52 26.76
C GLY A 406 13.32 -12.95 26.63
N ILE A 407 12.99 -13.71 25.58
CA ILE A 407 11.63 -14.23 25.37
C ILE A 407 11.25 -15.16 26.54
N GLN A 408 12.15 -16.05 26.95
CA GLN A 408 11.89 -16.98 28.07
C GLN A 408 11.71 -16.26 29.40
N ARG A 409 12.54 -15.24 29.69
CA ARG A 409 12.36 -14.41 30.90
C ARG A 409 11.00 -13.74 30.92
N TRP A 410 10.63 -13.06 29.83
CA TRP A 410 9.34 -12.39 29.75
C TRP A 410 8.18 -13.38 29.96
N LEU A 411 8.25 -14.57 29.38
CA LEU A 411 7.20 -15.59 29.57
C LEU A 411 7.10 -16.06 31.03
N ALA A 412 8.24 -16.32 31.68
CA ALA A 412 8.27 -16.74 33.09
C ALA A 412 7.67 -15.67 34.01
N ASP A 413 7.98 -14.39 33.76
CA ASP A 413 7.45 -13.26 34.54
C ASP A 413 5.92 -13.09 34.40
N HIS A 414 5.32 -13.70 33.36
CA HIS A 414 3.89 -13.56 33.03
C HIS A 414 3.12 -14.90 33.11
N GLU A 415 3.75 -15.98 33.57
CA GLU A 415 3.19 -17.35 33.58
C GLU A 415 2.13 -17.56 34.68
N GLU A 416 2.18 -16.83 35.80
CA GLU A 416 1.27 -16.99 36.95
C GLU A 416 -0.14 -16.39 36.75
N SER A 417 -0.42 -15.79 35.60
CA SER A 417 -1.70 -15.15 35.27
C SER A 417 -2.71 -16.17 34.71
N THR A 418 -3.29 -17.07 35.54
CA THR A 418 -4.21 -18.12 35.02
C THR A 418 -5.47 -18.40 35.87
N GLN A 419 -6.41 -17.47 35.93
CA GLN A 419 -7.85 -17.80 36.00
C GLN A 419 -8.63 -17.01 34.94
N GLY A 420 -9.38 -17.70 34.08
CA GLY A 420 -10.28 -17.05 33.11
C GLY A 420 -10.77 -17.98 32.00
N ASP A 421 -12.08 -17.92 31.70
CA ASP A 421 -12.80 -18.69 30.68
C ASP A 421 -12.20 -18.49 29.27
N TYR A 422 -12.13 -19.59 28.51
CA TYR A 422 -11.38 -19.74 27.25
C TYR A 422 -12.30 -19.87 26.02
N SER A 423 -13.50 -19.28 26.06
CA SER A 423 -14.60 -19.50 25.13
C SER A 423 -14.55 -18.68 23.82
N ASP A 424 -13.59 -17.77 23.65
CA ASP A 424 -13.48 -16.84 22.51
C ASP A 424 -12.62 -17.34 21.33
N VAL A 425 -12.14 -18.59 21.40
CA VAL A 425 -11.36 -19.23 20.33
C VAL A 425 -12.07 -20.50 19.85
N ALA A 426 -12.47 -20.52 18.57
CA ALA A 426 -13.07 -21.70 17.94
C ALA A 426 -12.22 -22.97 18.21
N PRO A 427 -12.83 -24.13 18.50
CA PRO A 427 -12.12 -25.36 18.79
C PRO A 427 -11.11 -25.74 17.69
N MET A 428 -9.99 -26.36 18.05
CA MET A 428 -8.93 -26.80 17.13
C MET A 428 -9.44 -27.66 15.95
N SER A 429 -10.55 -28.39 16.13
CA SER A 429 -11.21 -29.18 15.08
C SER A 429 -11.72 -28.29 13.93
N ASP A 430 -12.32 -27.16 14.27
CA ASP A 430 -12.94 -26.25 13.32
C ASP A 430 -11.87 -25.42 12.59
N GLN A 431 -10.78 -25.11 13.29
CA GLN A 431 -9.61 -24.45 12.71
C GLN A 431 -8.85 -25.37 11.74
N ARG A 432 -8.75 -26.68 12.03
CA ARG A 432 -8.18 -27.68 11.10
C ARG A 432 -9.06 -27.86 9.87
N ALA A 433 -10.38 -27.83 10.01
CA ALA A 433 -11.30 -27.89 8.88
C ALA A 433 -11.20 -26.65 7.98
N GLU A 434 -11.13 -25.45 8.57
CA GLU A 434 -10.92 -24.20 7.83
C GLU A 434 -9.52 -24.14 7.18
N PHE A 435 -8.48 -24.67 7.83
CA PHE A 435 -7.14 -24.82 7.24
C PHE A 435 -7.14 -25.80 6.06
N LYS A 436 -7.81 -26.96 6.19
CA LYS A 436 -7.98 -27.91 5.08
C LYS A 436 -8.72 -27.25 3.91
N LYS A 437 -9.79 -26.48 4.18
CA LYS A 437 -10.51 -25.72 3.15
C LYS A 437 -9.63 -24.66 2.49
N ALA A 438 -8.92 -23.84 3.27
CA ALA A 438 -8.04 -22.79 2.76
C ALA A 438 -6.88 -23.37 1.93
N LYS A 439 -6.22 -24.43 2.43
CA LYS A 439 -5.17 -25.16 1.70
C LYS A 439 -5.71 -25.79 0.42
N ALA A 440 -6.91 -26.37 0.45
CA ALA A 440 -7.57 -26.92 -0.74
C ALA A 440 -7.91 -25.83 -1.76
N ILE A 441 -8.38 -24.65 -1.33
CA ILE A 441 -8.66 -23.51 -2.22
C ILE A 441 -7.37 -23.00 -2.88
N ILE A 442 -6.30 -22.82 -2.10
CA ILE A 442 -4.99 -22.38 -2.60
C ILE A 442 -4.43 -23.40 -3.59
N THR A 443 -4.46 -24.68 -3.24
CA THR A 443 -3.98 -25.77 -4.10
C THR A 443 -4.79 -25.86 -5.39
N LYS A 444 -6.14 -25.74 -5.29
CA LYS A 444 -7.03 -25.72 -6.45
C LYS A 444 -6.75 -24.52 -7.35
N ARG A 445 -6.54 -23.33 -6.79
CA ARG A 445 -6.21 -22.12 -7.57
C ARG A 445 -4.85 -22.23 -8.26
N ALA A 446 -3.83 -22.73 -7.55
CA ALA A 446 -2.50 -22.97 -8.13
C ALA A 446 -2.56 -24.00 -9.27
N ARG A 447 -3.35 -25.07 -9.10
CA ARG A 447 -3.59 -26.07 -10.15
C ARG A 447 -4.29 -25.45 -11.35
N LEU A 448 -5.40 -24.74 -11.15
CA LEU A 448 -6.15 -24.09 -12.24
C LEU A 448 -5.30 -23.05 -12.98
N LYS A 449 -4.46 -22.30 -12.26
CA LYS A 449 -3.51 -21.36 -12.86
C LYS A 449 -2.49 -22.09 -13.74
N ARG A 450 -1.92 -23.19 -13.25
CA ARG A 450 -0.97 -24.01 -14.01
C ARG A 450 -1.60 -24.68 -15.22
N GLU A 451 -2.84 -25.17 -15.08
CA GLU A 451 -3.64 -25.72 -16.21
C GLU A 451 -3.87 -24.63 -17.26
N ALA A 452 -4.27 -23.42 -16.85
CA ALA A 452 -4.45 -22.29 -17.77
C ALA A 452 -3.14 -21.84 -18.45
N GLU A 453 -2.01 -21.85 -17.73
CA GLU A 453 -0.68 -21.56 -18.29
C GLU A 453 -0.25 -22.60 -19.32
N ILE A 454 -0.53 -23.89 -19.07
CA ILE A 454 -0.27 -24.99 -20.02
C ILE A 454 -1.15 -24.85 -21.25
N ASP A 455 -2.45 -24.61 -21.07
CA ASP A 455 -3.39 -24.43 -22.18
C ASP A 455 -3.00 -23.23 -23.05
N GLN A 456 -2.59 -22.13 -22.43
CA GLN A 456 -2.10 -20.96 -23.15
C GLN A 456 -0.81 -21.28 -23.92
N SER A 457 0.16 -21.96 -23.31
CA SER A 457 1.38 -22.38 -23.99
C SER A 457 1.12 -23.34 -25.16
N LEU A 458 0.15 -24.24 -25.04
CA LEU A 458 -0.24 -25.16 -26.12
C LEU A 458 -0.91 -24.42 -27.27
N ASN A 459 -1.78 -23.44 -26.97
CA ASN A 459 -2.39 -22.60 -27.98
C ASN A 459 -1.34 -21.77 -28.73
N ASP A 460 -0.36 -21.20 -28.02
CA ASP A 460 0.73 -20.44 -28.65
C ASP A 460 1.58 -21.32 -29.58
N ILE A 461 1.85 -22.58 -29.19
CA ILE A 461 2.55 -23.56 -30.04
C ILE A 461 1.71 -23.93 -31.27
N LEU A 462 0.41 -24.17 -31.09
CA LEU A 462 -0.51 -24.50 -32.19
C LEU A 462 -0.64 -23.36 -33.19
N ASP A 463 -0.74 -22.13 -32.72
CA ASP A 463 -0.86 -20.96 -33.59
C ASP A 463 0.45 -20.68 -34.34
N LYS A 464 1.60 -20.90 -33.69
CA LYS A 464 2.90 -20.89 -34.37
C LYS A 464 2.98 -21.97 -35.46
N ALA A 465 2.59 -23.21 -35.15
CA ALA A 465 2.60 -24.31 -36.12
C ALA A 465 1.65 -24.04 -37.31
N LYS A 466 0.48 -23.45 -37.08
CA LYS A 466 -0.43 -23.03 -38.15
C LYS A 466 0.17 -21.92 -39.02
N ALA A 467 0.85 -20.95 -38.40
CA ALA A 467 1.52 -19.87 -39.13
C ALA A 467 2.67 -20.42 -39.99
N ASP A 468 3.49 -21.31 -39.44
CA ASP A 468 4.59 -21.98 -40.15
C ASP A 468 4.06 -22.85 -41.31
N PHE A 469 2.96 -23.58 -41.10
CA PHE A 469 2.31 -24.37 -42.16
C PHE A 469 1.70 -23.48 -43.26
N ALA A 470 1.06 -22.37 -42.91
CA ALA A 470 0.52 -21.43 -43.88
C ALA A 470 1.64 -20.78 -44.73
N LEU A 471 2.79 -20.50 -44.12
CA LEU A 471 3.99 -20.02 -44.82
C LEU A 471 4.57 -21.09 -45.75
N ALA A 472 4.63 -22.35 -45.32
CA ALA A 472 5.11 -23.46 -46.15
C ALA A 472 4.17 -23.79 -47.32
N SER A 473 2.86 -23.60 -47.13
CA SER A 473 1.82 -23.82 -48.14
C SER A 473 1.72 -22.71 -49.19
N ALA A 474 2.36 -21.56 -48.95
CA ALA A 474 2.33 -20.39 -49.82
C ALA A 474 3.46 -20.38 -50.87
N PHE A 475 4.30 -21.41 -50.93
CA PHE A 475 5.28 -21.57 -52.01
C PHE A 475 4.62 -22.15 -53.26
N PRO A 476 4.72 -21.49 -54.43
CA PRO A 476 4.20 -22.04 -55.68
C PRO A 476 5.03 -23.28 -56.05
N SER A 477 4.34 -24.37 -56.38
CA SER A 477 4.92 -25.48 -57.12
C SER A 477 5.50 -24.94 -58.42
N TYR A 478 6.83 -24.93 -58.53
CA TYR A 478 7.50 -24.76 -59.80
C TYR A 478 7.26 -26.02 -60.64
N SER A 479 6.38 -25.91 -61.63
CA SER A 479 6.28 -26.80 -62.79
C SER A 479 6.00 -25.96 -64.02
#